data_AF-A0A0F6SDA5-F1
#
_entry.id   AF-A0A0F6SDA5-F1
#
_cell.length_a   1.000
_cell.length_b   1.000
_cell.length_c   1.000
_cell.angle_alpha   90.00
_cell.angle_beta   90.00
_cell.angle_gamma   90.00
#
_symmetry.space_group_name_H-M   'P 1'
#
loop_
_entity.id
_entity.type
_entity.pdbx_description
1 polymer ?
#
loop_
_entity_poly.entity_id
_entity_poly.type
_entity_poly.pdbx_seq_one_letter_code
_entity_poly.pdbx_strand_id
1 'polypeptide(L)'
;MAAKKRARTVRRKLERELESLHDAREKLARLSEGGAPERPIVVPSASVIETRALSLGCARCESELRIESHDAIGGLRRVRARCRACGAIREIWFDLASRLLS
;
A
#
# COMPACT_ATOMS: atom_id res chain seq x y z
N MET A 1 -10.55 12.97 43.22
CA MET A 1 -10.70 11.62 42.64
C MET A 1 -10.82 11.73 41.13
N ALA A 2 -9.98 11.05 40.34
CA ALA A 2 -10.05 11.12 38.88
C ALA A 2 -11.33 10.46 38.37
N ALA A 3 -12.17 11.21 37.64
CA ALA A 3 -13.41 10.69 37.09
C ALA A 3 -13.14 9.55 36.09
N LYS A 4 -13.77 8.39 36.31
CA LYS A 4 -13.67 7.23 35.41
C LYS A 4 -14.14 7.64 34.01
N LYS A 5 -13.24 7.58 33.02
CA LYS A 5 -13.58 7.95 31.63
C LYS A 5 -14.73 7.06 31.13
N ARG A 6 -15.76 7.70 30.56
CA ARG A 6 -16.94 7.01 29.99
C ARG A 6 -16.49 6.06 28.87
N ALA A 7 -17.10 4.88 28.76
CA ALA A 7 -16.76 3.85 27.76
C ALA A 7 -16.75 4.39 26.31
N ARG A 8 -17.71 5.27 25.96
CA ARG A 8 -17.78 5.95 24.66
C ARG A 8 -16.54 6.81 24.37
N THR A 9 -15.99 7.48 25.38
CA THR A 9 -14.79 8.32 25.23
C THR A 9 -13.56 7.46 24.97
N VAL A 10 -13.44 6.32 25.65
CA VAL A 10 -12.36 5.36 25.42
C VAL A 10 -12.45 4.79 24.00
N ARG A 11 -13.64 4.36 23.56
CA ARG A 11 -13.86 3.82 22.20
C ARG A 11 -13.45 4.82 21.11
N ARG A 12 -13.89 6.08 21.22
CA ARG A 12 -13.53 7.14 20.26
C ARG A 12 -12.03 7.45 20.24
N LYS A 13 -11.34 7.31 21.38
CA LYS A 13 -9.88 7.51 21.44
C LYS A 13 -9.16 6.40 20.68
N LEU A 14 -9.54 5.16 20.91
CA LEU A 14 -8.99 3.99 20.21
C LEU A 14 -9.25 4.06 18.71
N GLU A 15 -10.46 4.41 18.28
CA GLU A 15 -10.81 4.61 16.86
C GLU A 15 -9.86 5.63 16.20
N ARG A 16 -9.57 6.76 16.87
CA ARG A 16 -8.65 7.79 16.35
C ARG A 16 -7.20 7.33 16.33
N GLU A 17 -6.76 6.60 17.34
CA GLU A 17 -5.39 6.06 17.41
C GLU A 17 -5.15 5.02 16.31
N LEU A 18 -6.14 4.16 16.05
CA LEU A 18 -6.09 3.21 14.93
C LEU A 18 -6.04 3.92 13.58
N GLU A 19 -6.85 4.97 13.38
CA GLU A 19 -6.82 5.74 12.13
C GLU A 19 -5.45 6.43 11.95
N SER A 20 -4.92 7.04 12.99
CA SER A 20 -3.58 7.66 12.95
C SER A 20 -2.48 6.63 12.63
N LEU A 21 -2.59 5.41 13.15
CA LEU A 21 -1.65 4.32 12.86
C LEU A 21 -1.74 3.92 11.38
N HIS A 22 -2.96 3.76 10.85
CA HIS A 22 -3.18 3.43 9.45
C HIS A 22 -2.59 4.48 8.51
N ASP A 23 -2.78 5.77 8.83
CA ASP A 23 -2.26 6.88 8.02
C ASP A 23 -0.72 6.94 8.06
N ALA A 24 -0.12 6.67 9.23
CA ALA A 24 1.32 6.60 9.36
C ALA A 24 1.92 5.46 8.51
N ARG A 25 1.28 4.29 8.51
CA ARG A 25 1.71 3.16 7.68
C ARG A 25 1.59 3.44 6.18
N GLU A 26 0.51 4.11 5.76
CA GLU A 26 0.35 4.49 4.37
C GLU A 26 1.43 5.48 3.92
N LYS A 27 1.75 6.47 4.76
CA LYS A 27 2.86 7.40 4.51
C LYS A 27 4.19 6.67 4.38
N LEU A 28 4.48 5.72 5.28
CA LEU A 28 5.68 4.89 5.19
C LEU A 28 5.73 4.07 3.91
N ALA A 29 4.60 3.49 3.50
CA ALA A 29 4.52 2.70 2.27
C ALA A 29 4.82 3.53 1.02
N ARG A 30 4.39 4.81 0.97
CA ARG A 30 4.72 5.73 -0.14
C ARG A 30 6.22 6.04 -0.24
N LEU A 31 6.93 6.04 0.89
CA LEU A 31 8.38 6.27 0.94
C LEU A 31 9.19 4.99 0.68
N SER A 32 8.54 3.83 0.72
CA SER A 32 9.16 2.53 0.51
C SER A 32 9.33 2.21 -0.97
N GLU A 33 10.09 1.16 -1.26
CA GLU A 33 10.18 0.61 -2.61
C GLU A 33 8.80 0.23 -3.16
N GLY A 34 8.53 0.62 -4.41
CA GLY A 34 7.26 0.51 -5.09
C GLY A 34 6.21 1.53 -4.67
N GLY A 35 6.49 2.35 -3.65
CA GLY A 35 5.56 3.34 -3.11
C GLY A 35 5.35 4.57 -3.99
N ALA A 36 6.28 4.83 -4.91
CA ALA A 36 6.31 6.00 -5.78
C ALA A 36 7.02 5.68 -7.10
N PRO A 37 6.74 6.39 -8.20
CA PRO A 37 7.40 6.17 -9.49
C PRO A 37 8.91 6.42 -9.45
N GLU A 38 9.40 7.26 -8.53
CA GLU A 38 10.84 7.51 -8.34
C GLU A 38 11.55 6.38 -7.58
N ARG A 39 10.78 5.44 -7.01
CA ARG A 39 11.27 4.30 -6.24
C ARG A 39 10.59 3.01 -6.70
N PRO A 40 10.65 2.65 -7.99
CA PRO A 40 9.95 1.48 -8.49
C PRO A 40 10.61 0.20 -7.96
N ILE A 41 9.83 -0.86 -7.79
CA ILE A 41 10.38 -2.21 -7.56
C ILE A 41 10.92 -2.74 -8.88
N VAL A 42 12.20 -3.08 -8.92
CA VAL A 42 12.81 -3.65 -10.12
C VAL A 42 12.46 -5.15 -10.20
N VAL A 43 11.92 -5.58 -11.34
CA VAL A 43 11.56 -6.98 -11.58
C VAL A 43 12.13 -7.50 -12.90
N PRO A 44 12.39 -8.82 -13.02
CA PRO A 44 13.01 -9.38 -14.22
C PRO A 44 12.08 -9.34 -15.46
N SER A 45 10.76 -9.38 -15.27
CA SER A 45 9.81 -9.40 -16.38
C SER A 45 8.43 -8.88 -15.97
N ALA A 46 7.58 -8.56 -16.94
CA ALA A 46 6.22 -8.11 -16.69
C ALA A 46 5.33 -9.20 -16.04
N SER A 47 5.64 -10.49 -16.28
CA SER A 47 4.85 -11.62 -15.81
C SER A 47 4.82 -11.78 -14.29
N VAL A 48 5.81 -11.25 -13.57
CA VAL A 48 5.88 -11.36 -12.10
C VAL A 48 5.23 -10.20 -11.36
N ILE A 49 4.84 -9.14 -12.08
CA ILE A 49 4.37 -7.88 -11.49
C ILE A 49 3.14 -8.08 -10.60
N GLU A 50 2.12 -8.74 -11.12
CA GLU A 50 0.86 -8.92 -10.41
C GLU A 50 1.01 -9.81 -9.18
N THR A 51 1.75 -10.91 -9.31
CA THR A 51 2.10 -11.79 -8.18
C THR A 51 2.89 -11.02 -7.12
N ARG A 52 3.87 -10.21 -7.53
CA ARG A 52 4.67 -9.41 -6.61
C ARG A 52 3.82 -8.34 -5.92
N ALA A 53 2.93 -7.66 -6.65
CA ALA A 53 2.01 -6.66 -6.11
C ALA A 53 1.10 -7.26 -5.03
N LEU A 54 0.53 -8.44 -5.29
CA LEU A 54 -0.34 -9.14 -4.34
C LEU A 54 0.41 -9.57 -3.07
N SER A 55 1.70 -9.93 -3.18
CA SER A 55 2.52 -10.34 -2.03
C SER A 55 2.80 -9.21 -1.02
N LEU A 56 2.64 -7.94 -1.39
CA LEU A 56 2.93 -6.80 -0.52
C LEU A 56 1.81 -6.48 0.48
N GLY A 57 0.61 -7.04 0.31
CA GLY A 57 -0.54 -6.81 1.20
C GLY A 57 -1.05 -5.37 1.24
N CYS A 58 -2.04 -5.06 2.08
CA CYS A 58 -2.48 -3.68 2.28
C CYS A 58 -1.49 -2.89 3.15
N ALA A 59 -1.14 -1.66 2.75
CA ALA A 59 -0.28 -0.80 3.56
C ALA A 59 -0.90 -0.42 4.91
N ARG A 60 -2.24 -0.38 5.04
CA ARG A 60 -2.92 0.04 6.28
C ARG A 60 -3.11 -1.13 7.26
N CYS A 61 -3.64 -2.24 6.76
CA CYS A 61 -4.10 -3.38 7.57
C CYS A 61 -3.49 -4.74 7.19
N GLU A 62 -2.51 -4.77 6.29
CA GLU A 62 -1.74 -5.96 5.88
C GLU A 62 -2.57 -7.09 5.21
N SER A 63 -3.87 -6.89 5.05
CA SER A 63 -4.78 -7.84 4.41
C SER A 63 -4.58 -7.95 2.90
N GLU A 64 -5.18 -8.98 2.30
CA GLU A 64 -5.07 -9.24 0.87
C GLU A 64 -5.56 -8.07 -0.01
N LEU A 65 -4.86 -7.93 -1.13
CA LEU A 65 -5.19 -7.00 -2.20
C LEU A 65 -5.94 -7.71 -3.33
N ARG A 66 -6.74 -6.94 -4.07
CA ARG A 66 -7.30 -7.31 -5.37
C ARG A 66 -6.82 -6.30 -6.39
N ILE A 67 -6.23 -6.75 -7.49
CA ILE A 67 -5.82 -5.87 -8.58
C ILE A 67 -7.05 -5.29 -9.26
N GLU A 68 -7.04 -3.97 -9.44
CA GLU A 68 -8.03 -3.22 -10.21
C GLU A 68 -7.50 -2.92 -11.62
N SER A 69 -6.22 -2.53 -11.74
CA SER A 69 -5.58 -2.26 -13.03
C SER A 69 -4.07 -2.54 -12.98
N HIS A 70 -3.51 -2.79 -14.16
CA HIS A 70 -2.08 -2.90 -14.41
C HIS A 70 -1.76 -2.13 -15.70
N ASP A 71 -1.17 -0.95 -15.52
CA ASP A 71 -0.97 0.04 -16.58
C ASP A 71 0.52 0.25 -16.87
N ALA A 72 0.87 0.58 -18.12
CA ALA A 72 2.19 1.08 -18.48
C ALA A 72 2.16 2.61 -18.53
N ILE A 73 3.00 3.28 -17.73
CA ILE A 73 3.00 4.75 -17.59
C ILE A 73 4.44 5.26 -17.59
N GLY A 74 4.80 6.09 -18.57
CA GLY A 74 6.15 6.69 -18.63
C GLY A 74 7.27 5.65 -18.65
N GLY A 75 7.02 4.49 -19.26
CA GLY A 75 7.90 3.33 -19.22
C GLY A 75 7.71 2.44 -17.99
N LEU A 76 7.33 2.96 -16.84
CA LEU A 76 7.10 2.16 -15.64
C LEU A 76 5.81 1.33 -15.76
N ARG A 77 5.66 0.37 -14.84
CA ARG A 77 4.44 -0.41 -14.68
C ARG A 77 3.79 -0.03 -13.36
N ARG A 78 2.53 0.40 -13.42
CA ARG A 78 1.74 0.75 -12.24
C ARG A 78 0.66 -0.30 -12.03
N VAL A 79 0.67 -0.92 -10.85
CA VAL A 79 -0.45 -1.75 -10.39
C VAL A 79 -1.28 -0.94 -9.42
N ARG A 80 -2.58 -0.82 -9.70
CA ARG A 80 -3.56 -0.29 -8.76
C ARG A 80 -4.31 -1.46 -8.15
N ALA A 81 -4.34 -1.55 -6.83
CA ALA A 81 -5.00 -2.63 -6.12
C ALA A 81 -5.82 -2.11 -4.94
N ARG A 82 -6.95 -2.77 -4.67
CA ARG A 82 -7.84 -2.46 -3.54
C ARG A 82 -7.73 -3.52 -2.46
N CYS A 83 -7.66 -3.10 -1.20
CA CYS A 83 -7.73 -4.00 -0.07
C CYS A 83 -9.12 -4.64 0.07
N ARG A 84 -9.17 -5.96 0.27
CA ARG A 84 -10.43 -6.69 0.48
C ARG A 84 -11.05 -6.45 1.86
N ALA A 85 -10.24 -6.06 2.85
CA ALA A 85 -10.71 -5.87 4.23
C ALA A 85 -11.11 -4.42 4.54
N CYS A 86 -10.24 -3.45 4.25
CA CYS A 86 -10.47 -2.05 4.61
C CYS A 86 -10.80 -1.14 3.41
N GLY A 87 -10.82 -1.67 2.19
CA GLY A 87 -11.18 -0.92 0.98
C GLY A 87 -10.15 0.11 0.49
N ALA A 88 -9.02 0.27 1.20
CA ALA A 88 -7.96 1.22 0.83
C ALA A 88 -7.35 0.86 -0.52
N ILE A 89 -6.92 1.89 -1.26
CA ILE A 89 -6.27 1.74 -2.56
C ILE A 89 -4.76 1.80 -2.34
N ARG A 90 -4.04 0.90 -3.00
CA ARG A 90 -2.58 0.87 -3.06
C ARG A 90 -2.16 0.96 -4.51
N GLU A 91 -1.33 1.95 -4.82
CA GLU A 91 -0.60 2.00 -6.08
C GLU A 91 0.81 1.46 -5.85
N ILE A 92 1.27 0.60 -6.74
CA ILE A 92 2.58 -0.05 -6.66
C ILE A 92 3.28 0.12 -7.99
N TRP A 93 4.47 0.70 -7.94
CA TRP A 93 5.28 1.03 -9.11
C TRP A 93 6.39 0.00 -9.32
N PHE A 94 6.57 -0.41 -10.57
CA PHE A 94 7.58 -1.38 -10.99
C PHE A 94 8.36 -0.88 -12.19
N ASP A 95 9.61 -1.30 -12.28
CA ASP A 95 10.45 -1.16 -13.47
C ASP A 95 10.97 -2.52 -13.92
N LEU A 96 11.22 -2.67 -15.22
CA LEU A 96 11.71 -3.91 -15.80
C LEU A 96 13.23 -3.88 -15.89
N ALA A 97 13.90 -4.86 -15.30
CA ALA A 97 15.37 -4.97 -15.33
C ALA A 97 15.93 -4.99 -16.77
N SER A 98 15.16 -5.51 -17.74
CA SER A 98 15.54 -5.49 -19.16
C SER A 98 15.76 -4.08 -19.74
N ARG A 99 15.23 -3.03 -19.09
CA ARG A 99 15.46 -1.64 -19.50
C ARG A 99 16.80 -1.09 -18.99
N LEU A 100 17.40 -1.67 -17.96
CA LEU A 100 18.70 -1.23 -17.44
C LEU A 100 19.87 -1.67 -18.34
N LEU A 101 19.61 -2.51 -19.35
CA LEU A 101 20.61 -3.06 -20.28
C LEU A 101 20.52 -2.45 -21.70
N SER A 102 19.67 -1.45 -21.91
CA SER A 102 19.47 -0.75 -23.19
C SER A 102 19.87 0.71 -23.09
#